data_AF-A0A6A6WM40-F1
#
_entry.id   AF-A0A6A6WM40-F1
#
_cell.length_a   1.000
_cell.length_b   1.000
_cell.length_c   1.000
_cell.angle_alpha   90.00
_cell.angle_beta   90.00
_cell.angle_gamma   90.00
#
_symmetry.space_group_name_H-M   'P 1'
#
loop_
_entity.id
_entity.type
_entity.pdbx_description
1 polymer ?
#
loop_
_entity_poly.entity_id
_entity_poly.type
_entity_poly.pdbx_seq_one_letter_code
_entity_poly.pdbx_strand_id
1 'polypeptide(L)'
;MALNIAYEEQTLYSAGGVVTSQQPVRLVRIYTDSQWALRVIQQPGEEDSFPALRDVWCSAERLSACGVRVELRWVKGHIGVLGNELADRVATSILRK
;
A
#
# COMPACT_ATOMS: atom_id res chain seq x y z
N MET A 1 -21.58 1.66 -0.46
CA MET A 1 -20.19 1.93 -0.90
C MET A 1 -19.30 1.63 0.29
N ALA A 2 -18.89 0.36 0.42
CA ALA A 2 -18.14 -0.14 1.57
C ALA A 2 -16.78 -0.60 1.06
N LEU A 3 -15.71 0.13 1.41
CA LEU A 3 -14.36 -0.41 1.36
C LEU A 3 -14.24 -1.41 2.51
N ASN A 4 -14.73 -2.62 2.25
CA ASN A 4 -14.66 -3.74 3.19
C ASN A 4 -13.26 -4.36 3.05
N ILE A 5 -12.24 -3.73 3.63
CA ILE A 5 -10.93 -4.37 3.82
C ILE A 5 -11.04 -5.26 5.06
N ALA A 6 -11.81 -6.34 4.91
CA ALA A 6 -11.74 -7.50 5.76
C ALA A 6 -11.94 -8.70 4.83
N TYR A 7 -10.85 -9.25 4.34
CA TYR A 7 -10.82 -10.66 3.94
C TYR A 7 -9.55 -11.27 4.52
N GLU A 8 -9.75 -11.73 5.75
CA GLU A 8 -9.01 -12.81 6.37
C GLU A 8 -9.44 -14.10 5.67
N GLU A 9 -8.67 -14.56 4.68
CA GLU A 9 -8.78 -15.93 4.17
C GLU A 9 -7.57 -16.72 4.66
N GLN A 10 -7.65 -17.13 5.93
CA GLN A 10 -7.00 -18.36 6.37
C GLN A 10 -7.79 -19.54 5.79
N THR A 11 -7.55 -19.89 4.53
CA THR A 11 -8.16 -21.07 3.95
C THR A 11 -7.29 -22.28 4.25
N LEU A 12 -7.58 -22.90 5.40
CA LEU A 12 -7.17 -24.25 5.75
C LEU A 12 -7.70 -25.22 4.67
N TYR A 13 -6.81 -26.02 4.09
CA TYR A 13 -7.15 -27.05 3.12
C TYR A 13 -8.15 -28.08 3.71
N SER A 14 -9.28 -28.31 3.06
CA SER A 14 -9.97 -29.59 3.13
C SER A 14 -10.41 -30.01 1.72
N ALA A 15 -10.13 -31.27 1.40
CA ALA A 15 -10.11 -31.83 0.06
C ALA A 15 -11.50 -31.79 -0.62
N GLY A 16 -11.58 -31.16 -1.79
CA GLY A 16 -12.77 -31.17 -2.65
C GLY A 16 -12.69 -30.06 -3.68
N GLY A 17 -12.50 -30.42 -4.95
CA GLY A 17 -12.00 -29.53 -5.99
C GLY A 17 -12.86 -28.30 -6.32
N VAL A 18 -12.17 -27.17 -6.50
CA VAL A 18 -12.35 -26.23 -7.62
C VAL A 18 -10.95 -25.71 -7.95
N VAL A 19 -10.45 -26.00 -9.16
CA VAL A 19 -9.24 -25.34 -9.69
C VAL A 19 -9.68 -23.99 -10.24
N THR A 20 -9.72 -22.97 -9.40
CA THR A 20 -9.61 -21.59 -9.89
C THR A 20 -8.14 -21.35 -10.19
N SER A 21 -7.84 -20.81 -11.38
CA SER A 21 -6.49 -20.44 -11.78
C SER A 21 -5.95 -19.34 -10.86
N GLN A 22 -5.41 -19.74 -9.70
CA GLN A 22 -4.79 -18.83 -8.75
C GLN A 22 -3.42 -18.45 -9.31
N GLN A 23 -3.38 -17.42 -10.15
CA GLN A 23 -2.13 -16.72 -10.35
C GLN A 23 -1.66 -16.22 -8.97
N PRO A 24 -0.39 -16.42 -8.60
CA PRO A 24 0.09 -15.96 -7.31
C PRO A 24 -0.03 -14.44 -7.26
N VAL A 25 -0.87 -13.96 -6.35
CA VAL A 25 -1.01 -12.53 -6.08
C VAL A 25 0.38 -12.01 -5.69
N ARG A 26 0.93 -11.10 -6.48
CA ARG A 26 2.21 -10.47 -6.16
C ARG A 26 1.97 -9.48 -5.04
N LEU A 27 2.65 -9.66 -3.92
CA LEU A 27 2.53 -8.76 -2.76
C LEU A 27 3.65 -7.72 -2.79
N VAL A 28 3.27 -6.44 -2.81
CA VAL A 28 4.18 -5.31 -2.67
C VAL A 28 3.92 -4.64 -1.32
N ARG A 29 4.97 -4.49 -0.51
CA ARG A 29 4.92 -3.74 0.75
C ARG A 29 5.62 -2.40 0.58
N ILE A 30 4.92 -1.33 0.89
CA ILE A 30 5.44 0.03 0.88
C ILE A 30 5.51 0.51 2.32
N TYR A 31 6.71 0.92 2.74
CA TYR A 31 6.94 1.44 4.08
C TYR A 31 7.06 2.97 4.01
N THR A 32 6.42 3.65 4.96
CA THR A 32 6.47 5.12 5.08
C THR A 32 6.56 5.50 6.55
N ASP A 33 7.27 6.59 6.86
CA ASP A 33 7.30 7.19 8.19
C ASP A 33 6.21 8.24 8.41
N SER A 34 5.44 8.59 7.37
CA SER A 34 4.33 9.53 7.46
C SER A 34 3.05 8.86 7.93
N GLN A 35 2.79 8.93 9.25
CA GLN A 35 1.51 8.52 9.82
C GLN A 35 0.33 9.32 9.25
N TRP A 36 0.57 10.60 8.94
CA TRP A 36 -0.45 11.47 8.35
C TRP A 36 -0.84 10.99 6.95
N ALA A 37 0.14 10.62 6.10
CA ALA A 37 -0.16 10.09 4.77
C ALA A 37 -0.99 8.80 4.84
N LEU A 38 -0.66 7.88 5.75
CA LEU A 38 -1.44 6.65 5.96
C LEU A 38 -2.87 6.96 6.39
N ARG A 39 -3.04 7.90 7.33
CA ARG A 39 -4.36 8.31 7.82
C ARG A 39 -5.23 8.86 6.71
N VAL A 40 -4.67 9.78 5.90
CA VAL A 40 -5.43 10.43 4.82
C VAL A 40 -5.79 9.43 3.72
N ILE A 41 -4.89 8.52 3.35
CA ILE A 41 -5.18 7.46 2.36
C ILE A 41 -6.30 6.52 2.84
N GLN A 42 -6.43 6.31 4.14
CA GLN A 42 -7.47 5.48 4.75
C GLN A 42 -8.83 6.19 4.90
N GLN A 43 -8.89 7.51 4.68
CA GLN A 43 -10.11 8.31 4.85
C GLN A 43 -10.70 8.65 3.47
N PRO A 44 -11.76 7.94 3.03
CA PRO A 44 -12.43 8.27 1.77
C PRO A 44 -13.10 9.64 1.85
N GLY A 45 -13.13 10.38 0.74
CA GLY A 45 -13.78 11.70 0.64
C GLY A 45 -12.88 12.92 0.87
N GLU A 46 -11.57 12.75 1.14
CA GLU A 46 -10.57 13.84 1.21
C GLU A 46 -9.89 14.11 -0.15
N GLU A 47 -10.44 13.55 -1.23
CA GLU A 47 -9.89 13.58 -2.59
C GLU A 47 -9.73 15.01 -3.12
N ASP A 48 -10.71 15.85 -2.83
CA ASP A 48 -10.75 17.25 -3.24
C ASP A 48 -9.74 18.12 -2.46
N SER A 49 -9.40 17.71 -1.23
CA SER A 49 -8.42 18.38 -0.38
C SER A 49 -6.98 18.09 -0.82
N PHE A 50 -6.74 16.91 -1.41
CA PHE A 50 -5.39 16.43 -1.74
C PHE A 50 -5.36 15.76 -3.12
N PRO A 51 -5.08 16.52 -4.20
CA PRO A 51 -5.11 16.00 -5.57
C PRO A 51 -4.26 14.74 -5.81
N ALA A 52 -3.15 14.61 -5.08
CA ALA A 52 -2.27 13.45 -5.16
C ALA A 52 -2.93 12.14 -4.69
N LEU A 53 -3.96 12.18 -3.84
CA LEU A 53 -4.65 10.97 -3.38
C LEU A 53 -5.38 10.25 -4.52
N ARG A 54 -5.93 11.02 -5.47
CA ARG A 54 -6.57 10.45 -6.66
C ARG A 54 -5.58 9.58 -7.44
N ASP A 55 -4.36 10.07 -7.62
CA ASP A 55 -3.31 9.31 -8.31
C ASP A 55 -2.89 8.05 -7.53
N VAL A 56 -2.84 8.14 -6.20
CA VAL A 56 -2.54 7.00 -5.32
C VAL A 56 -3.62 5.91 -5.45
N TRP A 57 -4.90 6.26 -5.38
CA TRP A 57 -5.98 5.28 -5.51
C TRP A 57 -6.07 4.70 -6.92
N CYS A 58 -6.00 5.53 -7.96
CA CYS A 58 -5.96 5.02 -9.34
C CYS A 58 -4.79 4.08 -9.58
N SER A 59 -3.62 4.35 -8.98
CA SER A 59 -2.46 3.46 -9.06
C SER A 59 -2.71 2.14 -8.32
N ALA A 60 -3.31 2.19 -7.12
CA ALA A 60 -3.64 1.01 -6.35
C ALA A 60 -4.68 0.11 -7.07
N GLU A 61 -5.70 0.72 -7.69
CA GLU A 61 -6.70 0.00 -8.50
C GLU A 61 -6.06 -0.68 -9.71
N ARG A 62 -5.20 0.03 -10.44
CA ARG A 62 -4.47 -0.53 -11.60
C ARG A 62 -3.58 -1.70 -11.18
N LEU A 63 -2.88 -1.59 -10.06
CA LEU A 63 -2.05 -2.68 -9.53
C LEU A 63 -2.90 -3.89 -9.14
N SER A 64 -4.04 -3.66 -8.48
CA SER A 64 -5.01 -4.71 -8.13
C SER A 64 -5.52 -5.44 -9.38
N ALA A 65 -5.89 -4.70 -10.43
CA ALA A 65 -6.31 -5.26 -11.71
C ALA A 65 -5.21 -6.11 -12.40
N CYS A 66 -3.93 -5.89 -12.06
CA CYS A 66 -2.79 -6.69 -12.52
C CYS A 66 -2.40 -7.82 -11.56
N GLY A 67 -3.26 -8.18 -10.60
CA GLY A 67 -3.00 -9.23 -9.61
C GLY A 67 -1.91 -8.86 -8.59
N VAL A 68 -1.71 -7.56 -8.35
CA VAL A 68 -0.75 -7.04 -7.36
C VAL A 68 -1.51 -6.52 -6.14
N ARG A 69 -1.23 -7.09 -4.98
CA ARG A 69 -1.71 -6.56 -3.69
C ARG A 69 -0.69 -5.59 -3.13
N VAL A 70 -1.12 -4.39 -2.77
CA VAL A 70 -0.28 -3.37 -2.12
C VAL A 70 -0.63 -3.30 -0.64
N GLU A 71 0.39 -3.37 0.22
CA GLU A 71 0.28 -3.13 1.66
C GLU A 71 1.08 -1.89 2.04
N LEU A 72 0.43 -0.90 2.65
CA LEU A 72 1.10 0.24 3.25
C LEU A 72 1.38 -0.05 4.73
N ARG A 73 2.62 0.18 5.17
CA ARG A 73 3.07 -0.06 6.54
C ARG A 73 3.76 1.18 7.09
N TRP A 74 3.46 1.52 8.34
CA TRP A 74 4.20 2.55 9.04
C TRP A 74 5.53 2.02 9.57
N VAL A 75 6.58 2.82 9.44
CA VAL A 75 7.86 2.64 10.15
C VAL A 75 8.19 3.91 10.92
N LYS A 76 8.85 3.78 12.07
CA LYS A 76 9.29 4.95 12.80
C LYS A 76 10.44 5.62 12.04
N GLY A 77 10.31 6.92 11.78
CA GLY A 77 11.36 7.73 11.15
C GLY A 77 12.55 7.98 12.08
N HIS A 78 13.73 8.23 11.51
CA HIS A 78 14.96 8.65 12.20
C HIS A 78 15.42 7.80 13.39
N ILE A 79 15.20 6.49 13.35
CA ILE A 79 15.64 5.55 14.40
C ILE A 79 16.65 4.49 13.92
N GLY A 80 17.41 4.73 12.86
CA GLY A 80 18.39 3.74 12.38
C GLY A 80 17.84 2.73 11.37
N VAL A 81 16.60 2.87 10.89
CA VAL A 81 16.06 1.98 9.85
C VAL A 81 16.73 2.33 8.52
N LEU A 82 17.75 1.54 8.15
CA LEU A 82 18.61 1.78 6.99
C LEU A 82 17.82 2.12 5.71
N GLY A 83 16.74 1.38 5.42
CA GLY A 83 15.89 1.63 4.25
C GLY A 83 15.20 2.99 4.28
N ASN A 84 14.66 3.41 5.44
CA ASN A 84 14.01 4.70 5.60
C ASN A 84 15.03 5.85 5.48
N GLU A 85 16.21 5.69 6.09
CA GLU A 85 17.25 6.71 6.01
C GLU A 85 17.84 6.87 4.60
N LEU A 86 17.96 5.77 3.86
CA LEU A 86 18.35 5.84 2.45
C LEU A 86 17.29 6.59 1.63
N ALA A 87 16.00 6.30 1.85
CA ALA A 87 14.91 7.01 1.18
C ALA A 87 14.93 8.52 1.50
N ASP A 88 15.10 8.88 2.77
CA ASP A 88 15.16 10.27 3.24
C ASP A 88 16.38 11.03 2.67
N ARG A 89 17.55 10.39 2.62
CA ARG A 89 18.75 10.95 1.98
C ARG A 89 18.53 11.24 0.49
N VAL A 90 17.91 10.31 -0.22
CA VAL A 90 17.59 10.48 -1.65
C VAL A 90 16.60 11.62 -1.83
N ALA A 91 15.53 11.68 -1.04
CA ALA A 91 14.54 12.75 -1.10
C ALA A 91 15.17 14.13 -0.84
N THR A 92 16.01 14.25 0.20
CA THR A 92 16.72 15.48 0.54
C THR A 92 17.71 15.91 -0.55
N SER A 93 18.35 14.95 -1.24
CA SER A 93 19.32 15.25 -2.30
C SER A 93 18.71 15.96 -3.51
N ILE A 94 17.41 15.76 -3.76
CA ILE A 94 16.68 16.39 -4.88
C ILE A 94 16.28 17.83 -4.55
N LEU A 95 16.07 18.14 -3.27
CA LEU A 95 15.64 19.47 -2.79
C LEU A 95 16.78 20.50 -2.68
N ARG A 96 18.03 20.11 -2.92
CA ARG A 96 19.23 20.96 -2.77
C ARG A 96 19.75 21.54 -4.11
N LYS A 97 18.87 21.81 -5.07
CA LYS A 97 19.20 22.56 -6.30
C LYS A 97 18.88 24.03 -6.13
#